data_AF-A0A518AI92-F1
#
_entry.id   AF-A0A518AI92-F1
#
_cell.length_a   1.000
_cell.length_b   1.000
_cell.length_c   1.000
_cell.angle_alpha   90.00
_cell.angle_beta   90.00
_cell.angle_gamma   90.00
#
_symmetry.space_group_name_H-M   'P 1'
#
loop_
_entity.id
_entity.type
_entity.pdbx_description
1 polymer ?
#
loop_
_entity_poly.entity_id
_entity_poly.type
_entity_poly.pdbx_seq_one_letter_code
_entity_poly.pdbx_strand_id
1 'polypeptide(L)'
;MHAISSIAIRQTTILTCWCCCIGWLLASASAETVTVDFAGLLDAPESHWNGPAEQGETVEGEYGPEVVGTFASHGLQFTNIYEQTYGSWRGFSYSNETDTTTAGFTNQFSACAGSGHGTTDDTYAVGFGHWDLDETFDSDEPFDPSNQAHLFALPTLELPYGSTIESTWITNTTYAALSMRDGDSFAKAFGGEFGTDPDWLRITAYGTDASGTPLDGSVDFYLADFRSTDAGEDYIVADWTEWDLSALEGARRVHFNLASSDVGLFGMNTPATFALDDITLRFDLPAGDYNRDGLVNLADYTLWRDSLGSTVDWVGSGADGNLDGVVDFDDYELWKLQFAAASAAGNIALGHAVPEPSAAAVCFYLLGLTFVVRALFTH
;
A
#
# COMPACT_ATOMS: atom_id res chain seq x y z
N MET A 1 46.34 -59.02 -59.84
CA MET A 1 47.54 -58.16 -59.91
C MET A 1 47.28 -57.07 -60.92
N HIS A 2 47.37 -55.80 -60.48
CA HIS A 2 47.40 -54.54 -61.25
C HIS A 2 46.13 -54.19 -62.08
N ALA A 3 45.58 -52.97 -62.12
CA ALA A 3 45.99 -51.65 -61.64
C ALA A 3 44.81 -50.63 -61.71
N ILE A 4 44.78 -49.72 -60.72
CA ILE A 4 44.66 -48.23 -60.79
C ILE A 4 43.44 -47.57 -61.46
N SER A 5 42.73 -46.73 -60.69
CA SER A 5 42.48 -45.27 -60.95
C SER A 5 41.28 -44.80 -60.10
N SER A 6 41.15 -43.62 -59.49
CA SER A 6 42.00 -42.49 -59.11
C SER A 6 41.13 -41.69 -58.14
N ILE A 7 41.67 -41.22 -57.01
CA ILE A 7 40.97 -40.33 -56.07
C ILE A 7 40.90 -38.93 -56.69
N ALA A 8 39.68 -38.38 -56.77
CA ALA A 8 39.45 -36.97 -57.08
C ALA A 8 38.61 -36.34 -55.95
N ILE A 9 39.19 -35.29 -55.38
CA ILE A 9 38.69 -34.46 -54.29
C ILE A 9 37.49 -33.64 -54.77
N ARG A 10 36.39 -33.64 -54.01
CA ARG A 10 35.37 -32.58 -54.06
C ARG A 10 35.20 -31.98 -52.68
N GLN A 11 35.66 -30.73 -52.55
CA GLN A 11 35.28 -29.85 -51.45
C GLN A 11 33.76 -29.67 -51.48
N THR A 12 33.08 -29.99 -50.38
CA THR A 12 31.70 -29.57 -50.15
C THR A 12 31.65 -28.92 -48.78
N THR A 13 31.41 -27.62 -48.78
CA THR A 13 31.30 -26.71 -47.65
C THR A 13 30.24 -27.20 -46.67
N ILE A 14 30.62 -27.42 -45.42
CA ILE A 14 29.72 -27.72 -44.30
C ILE A 14 29.07 -26.39 -43.89
N LEU A 15 27.80 -26.19 -44.26
CA LEU A 15 26.94 -25.22 -43.58
C LEU A 15 26.36 -25.92 -42.35
N THR A 16 26.94 -25.64 -41.19
CA THR A 16 26.33 -25.98 -39.89
C THR A 16 25.03 -25.21 -39.74
N CYS A 17 23.92 -25.95 -39.76
CA CYS A 17 22.59 -25.48 -39.45
C CYS A 17 22.53 -25.14 -37.95
N TRP A 18 22.74 -23.87 -37.61
CA TRP A 18 22.32 -23.31 -36.33
C TRP A 18 20.79 -23.17 -36.37
N CYS A 19 20.09 -24.25 -36.01
CA CYS A 19 18.68 -24.14 -35.67
C CYS A 19 18.62 -23.44 -34.31
N CYS A 20 18.26 -22.17 -34.36
CA CYS A 20 18.03 -21.28 -33.23
C CYS A 20 16.96 -21.92 -32.32
N CYS A 21 17.37 -22.59 -31.25
CA CYS A 21 16.51 -22.74 -30.08
C CYS A 21 16.48 -21.38 -29.38
N ILE A 22 15.70 -20.43 -29.94
CA ILE A 22 15.18 -19.33 -29.13
C ILE A 22 14.17 -20.01 -28.21
N GLY A 23 14.66 -20.48 -27.07
CA GLY A 23 13.80 -20.73 -25.92
C GLY A 23 13.13 -19.40 -25.63
N TRP A 24 11.83 -19.33 -25.85
CA TRP A 24 11.00 -18.27 -25.33
C TRP A 24 11.04 -18.42 -23.81
N LEU A 25 12.05 -17.84 -23.18
CA LEU A 25 11.99 -17.50 -21.78
C LEU A 25 10.99 -16.34 -21.74
N LEU A 26 9.71 -16.66 -21.60
CA LEU A 26 8.76 -15.68 -21.07
C LEU A 26 9.35 -15.29 -19.72
N ALA A 27 9.84 -14.05 -19.60
CA ALA A 27 10.11 -13.47 -18.30
C ALA A 27 8.81 -13.61 -17.53
N SER A 28 8.81 -14.52 -16.55
CA SER A 28 7.67 -14.68 -15.66
C SER A 28 7.57 -13.36 -14.89
N ALA A 29 6.37 -12.82 -14.72
CA ALA A 29 6.16 -11.75 -13.75
C ALA A 29 6.76 -12.25 -12.43
N SER A 30 7.80 -11.59 -11.95
CA SER A 30 8.31 -11.84 -10.61
C SER A 30 7.44 -11.01 -9.70
N ALA A 31 6.64 -11.66 -8.86
CA ALA A 31 6.01 -10.97 -7.76
C ALA A 31 7.12 -10.46 -6.84
N GLU A 32 7.20 -9.15 -6.67
CA GLU A 32 8.16 -8.51 -5.78
C GLU A 32 7.50 -8.29 -4.42
N THR A 33 8.22 -8.55 -3.33
CA THR A 33 7.71 -8.32 -1.98
C THR A 33 8.52 -7.23 -1.31
N VAL A 34 7.81 -6.28 -0.71
CA VAL A 34 8.36 -5.10 -0.04
C VAL A 34 7.81 -5.07 1.37
N THR A 35 8.69 -4.90 2.35
CA THR A 35 8.30 -4.65 3.74
C THR A 35 8.33 -3.14 3.97
N VAL A 36 7.19 -2.58 4.32
CA VAL A 36 7.05 -1.18 4.72
C VAL A 36 7.33 -1.10 6.21
N ASP A 37 8.52 -0.60 6.54
CA ASP A 37 8.89 -0.16 7.89
C ASP A 37 8.58 1.35 8.09
N PHE A 38 8.94 1.90 9.24
CA PHE A 38 8.79 3.33 9.55
C PHE A 38 10.12 4.00 9.87
N ALA A 39 11.22 3.43 9.37
CA ALA A 39 12.56 3.88 9.68
C ALA A 39 12.81 5.31 9.19
N GLY A 40 13.49 6.10 10.01
CA GLY A 40 13.85 7.49 9.66
C GLY A 40 12.69 8.50 9.68
N LEU A 41 11.48 8.12 10.10
CA LEU A 41 10.39 9.07 10.33
C LEU A 41 10.56 9.89 11.62
N LEU A 42 11.38 9.41 12.56
CA LEU A 42 11.69 10.08 13.82
C LEU A 42 13.19 10.24 14.00
N ASP A 43 13.60 11.43 14.43
CA ASP A 43 15.00 11.75 14.73
C ASP A 43 15.36 11.59 16.22
N ALA A 44 14.36 11.38 17.09
CA ALA A 44 14.52 11.32 18.54
C ALA A 44 13.95 10.02 19.11
N PRO A 45 14.63 9.40 20.10
CA PRO A 45 14.07 8.27 20.84
C PRO A 45 12.94 8.73 21.77
N GLU A 46 12.06 7.80 22.14
CA GLU A 46 10.93 8.04 23.04
C GLU A 46 10.08 9.23 22.57
N SER A 47 9.70 9.19 21.31
CA SER A 47 8.90 10.22 20.67
C SER A 47 7.82 9.63 19.76
N HIS A 48 6.88 10.49 19.39
CA HIS A 48 5.84 10.18 18.44
C HIS A 48 5.51 11.42 17.62
N TRP A 49 4.89 11.17 16.48
CA TRP A 49 4.21 12.18 15.69
C TRP A 49 2.78 11.71 15.49
N ASN A 50 1.81 12.58 15.80
CA ASN A 50 0.38 12.31 15.65
C ASN A 50 -0.35 13.35 14.80
N GLY A 51 0.40 14.21 14.12
CA GLY A 51 -0.14 15.28 13.27
C GLY A 51 0.27 16.68 13.72
N PRO A 52 -0.18 17.70 12.98
CA PRO A 52 -0.91 17.58 11.70
C PRO A 52 0.01 17.16 10.54
N ALA A 53 -0.55 16.45 9.55
CA ALA A 53 0.13 16.18 8.26
C ALA A 53 0.52 17.48 7.54
N GLU A 54 1.78 17.58 7.09
CA GLU A 54 2.32 18.81 6.49
C GLU A 54 1.55 19.28 5.25
N GLN A 55 1.02 18.34 4.46
CA GLN A 55 0.23 18.61 3.25
C GLN A 55 -1.28 18.44 3.48
N GLY A 56 -1.72 18.40 4.74
CA GLY A 56 -3.13 18.24 5.07
C GLY A 56 -3.97 19.48 4.75
N GLU A 57 -5.22 19.23 4.36
CA GLU A 57 -6.22 20.28 4.15
C GLU A 57 -6.91 20.60 5.47
N THR A 58 -7.09 21.89 5.78
CA THR A 58 -7.92 22.29 6.92
C THR A 58 -9.39 22.29 6.53
N VAL A 59 -10.18 21.49 7.23
CA VAL A 59 -11.64 21.39 7.08
C VAL A 59 -12.33 21.74 8.39
N GLU A 60 -13.63 22.06 8.33
CA GLU A 60 -14.43 22.23 9.54
C GLU A 60 -14.81 20.85 10.10
N GLY A 61 -14.35 20.53 11.31
CA GLY A 61 -14.70 19.33 12.05
C GLY A 61 -15.81 19.56 13.08
N GLU A 62 -16.18 18.49 13.77
CA GLU A 62 -17.27 18.51 14.75
C GLU A 62 -16.96 19.39 15.98
N TYR A 63 -15.72 19.31 16.46
CA TYR A 63 -15.25 20.00 17.66
C TYR A 63 -14.40 21.23 17.37
N GLY A 64 -14.10 21.47 16.09
CA GLY A 64 -13.27 22.56 15.61
C GLY A 64 -12.54 22.21 14.31
N PRO A 65 -11.63 23.09 13.83
CA PRO A 65 -10.91 22.86 12.59
C PRO A 65 -10.00 21.63 12.64
N GLU A 66 -10.16 20.72 11.68
CA GLU A 66 -9.35 19.52 11.53
C GLU A 66 -8.40 19.66 10.35
N VAL A 67 -7.16 19.21 10.50
CA VAL A 67 -6.22 19.02 9.38
C VAL A 67 -6.32 17.57 8.93
N VAL A 68 -6.85 17.35 7.74
CA VAL A 68 -7.02 16.01 7.13
C VAL A 68 -5.93 15.83 6.09
N GLY A 69 -5.06 14.85 6.28
CA GLY A 69 -3.98 14.57 5.33
C GLY A 69 -3.48 13.14 5.45
N THR A 70 -2.27 12.94 4.93
CA THR A 70 -1.57 11.66 4.99
C THR A 70 -0.10 11.88 5.30
N PHE A 71 0.55 10.87 5.86
CA PHE A 71 1.99 10.69 5.76
C PHE A 71 2.27 9.42 4.96
N ALA A 72 3.49 9.31 4.44
CA ALA A 72 3.90 8.17 3.62
C ALA A 72 5.04 7.40 4.29
N SER A 73 5.03 6.08 4.14
CA SER A 73 6.21 5.24 4.36
C SER A 73 6.30 4.22 3.24
N HIS A 74 7.46 4.10 2.59
CA HIS A 74 7.67 3.21 1.43
C HIS A 74 6.59 3.31 0.33
N GLY A 75 6.05 4.52 0.11
CA GLY A 75 4.96 4.78 -0.85
C GLY A 75 3.55 4.41 -0.38
N LEU A 76 3.41 3.66 0.72
CA LEU A 76 2.14 3.42 1.40
C LEU A 76 1.70 4.71 2.11
N GLN A 77 0.46 5.14 1.88
CA GLN A 77 -0.09 6.36 2.48
C GLN A 77 -0.95 6.02 3.69
N PHE A 78 -0.79 6.76 4.78
CA PHE A 78 -1.48 6.55 6.04
C PHE A 78 -2.32 7.78 6.35
N THR A 79 -3.62 7.62 6.57
CA THR A 79 -4.49 8.76 6.91
C THR A 79 -4.12 9.35 8.26
N ASN A 80 -4.04 10.67 8.36
CA ASN A 80 -3.88 11.38 9.62
C ASN A 80 -4.87 12.54 9.66
N ILE A 81 -5.67 12.60 10.71
CA ILE A 81 -6.62 13.67 10.96
C ILE A 81 -6.30 14.26 12.33
N TYR A 82 -5.97 15.54 12.37
CA TYR A 82 -5.56 16.24 13.59
C TYR A 82 -6.52 17.39 13.90
N GLU A 83 -7.20 17.33 15.04
CA GLU A 83 -8.12 18.37 15.51
C GLU A 83 -7.34 19.45 16.27
N GLN A 84 -7.40 20.69 15.79
CA GLN A 84 -6.52 21.77 16.24
C GLN A 84 -6.93 22.41 17.57
N THR A 85 -8.19 22.29 17.98
CA THR A 85 -8.74 22.95 19.16
C THR A 85 -8.30 22.27 20.45
N TYR A 86 -8.32 20.94 20.47
CA TYR A 86 -8.02 20.08 21.61
C TYR A 86 -6.74 19.27 21.41
N GLY A 87 -6.16 19.27 20.21
CA GLY A 87 -4.95 18.50 19.91
C GLY A 87 -5.20 17.00 19.90
N SER A 88 -6.44 16.57 19.64
CA SER A 88 -6.76 15.16 19.41
C SER A 88 -6.45 14.79 17.97
N TRP A 89 -6.34 13.49 17.72
CA TRP A 89 -6.01 12.94 16.41
C TRP A 89 -6.86 11.71 16.14
N ARG A 90 -6.90 11.24 14.90
CA ARG A 90 -7.41 9.92 14.49
C ARG A 90 -6.76 9.51 13.18
N GLY A 91 -6.96 8.26 12.80
CA GLY A 91 -6.26 7.64 11.68
C GLY A 91 -4.98 6.98 12.19
N PHE A 92 -3.84 7.39 11.64
CA PHE A 92 -2.52 6.87 11.98
C PHE A 92 -1.60 7.96 12.50
N SER A 93 -0.76 7.55 13.44
CA SER A 93 0.43 8.23 13.96
C SER A 93 1.61 7.27 13.81
N TYR A 94 2.82 7.71 14.16
CA TYR A 94 3.97 6.83 14.29
C TYR A 94 4.75 7.15 15.57
N SER A 95 5.36 6.13 16.18
CA SER A 95 6.01 6.23 17.48
C SER A 95 7.19 5.27 17.59
N ASN A 96 8.15 5.61 18.45
CA ASN A 96 9.20 4.71 18.93
C ASN A 96 9.25 4.66 20.47
N GLU A 97 8.12 4.94 21.14
CA GLU A 97 8.01 4.87 22.60
C GLU A 97 8.04 3.41 23.09
N THR A 98 8.58 3.19 24.29
CA THR A 98 8.83 1.84 24.82
C THR A 98 8.15 1.56 26.17
N ASP A 99 7.30 2.47 26.66
CA ASP A 99 6.67 2.34 27.98
C ASP A 99 5.55 1.28 27.96
N THR A 100 5.83 0.13 28.54
CA THR A 100 4.89 -1.01 28.69
C THR A 100 4.17 -1.07 30.04
N THR A 101 4.32 -0.04 30.87
CA THR A 101 3.92 -0.10 32.30
C THR A 101 2.95 0.99 32.73
N THR A 102 3.00 2.18 32.13
CA THR A 102 2.14 3.30 32.53
C THR A 102 0.74 3.12 31.96
N ALA A 103 -0.26 3.02 32.83
CA ALA A 103 -1.67 2.96 32.44
C ALA A 103 -2.24 4.34 32.08
N GLY A 104 -3.28 4.34 31.25
CA GLY A 104 -4.07 5.52 30.89
C GLY A 104 -3.71 6.12 29.53
N PHE A 105 -4.59 7.01 29.06
CA PHE A 105 -4.58 7.55 27.70
C PHE A 105 -3.29 8.28 27.28
N THR A 106 -2.49 8.73 28.24
CA THR A 106 -1.20 9.38 27.94
C THR A 106 -0.16 8.41 27.38
N ASN A 107 -0.38 7.09 27.54
CA ASN A 107 0.50 6.04 27.02
C ASN A 107 -0.14 5.29 25.83
N GLN A 108 -0.87 6.02 24.99
CA GLN A 108 -1.53 5.48 23.79
C GLN A 108 -0.58 5.24 22.61
N PHE A 109 0.67 5.73 22.68
CA PHE A 109 1.64 5.65 21.59
C PHE A 109 2.63 4.50 21.74
N SER A 110 2.86 3.99 22.96
CA SER A 110 3.73 2.84 23.16
C SER A 110 3.07 1.55 22.66
N ALA A 111 3.75 0.78 21.83
CA ALA A 111 3.41 -0.63 21.56
C ALA A 111 3.63 -1.45 22.83
N CYS A 112 2.70 -2.36 23.15
CA CYS A 112 2.80 -3.21 24.33
C CYS A 112 4.02 -4.17 24.27
N ALA A 113 4.56 -4.40 23.08
CA ALA A 113 5.78 -5.17 22.85
C ALA A 113 7.05 -4.45 23.39
N GLY A 114 6.98 -3.12 23.59
CA GLY A 114 8.07 -2.31 24.13
C GLY A 114 9.15 -1.90 23.12
N SER A 115 8.96 -2.18 21.84
CA SER A 115 9.77 -1.72 20.71
C SER A 115 9.01 -1.92 19.40
N GLY A 116 9.54 -1.38 18.29
CA GLY A 116 9.16 -1.83 16.96
C GLY A 116 9.48 -3.32 16.75
N HIS A 117 8.84 -3.91 15.74
CA HIS A 117 9.13 -5.27 15.29
C HIS A 117 10.42 -5.32 14.45
N GLY A 118 10.69 -4.24 13.71
CA GLY A 118 11.86 -4.08 12.86
C GLY A 118 13.20 -4.33 13.58
N THR A 119 14.23 -4.71 12.82
CA THR A 119 15.57 -5.01 13.37
C THR A 119 16.56 -3.85 13.28
N THR A 120 16.21 -2.79 12.54
CA THR A 120 17.08 -1.67 12.20
C THR A 120 16.59 -0.33 12.75
N ASP A 121 15.29 -0.23 13.05
CA ASP A 121 14.62 0.95 13.61
C ASP A 121 13.46 0.44 14.49
N ASP A 122 13.17 1.15 15.58
CA ASP A 122 12.12 0.80 16.55
C ASP A 122 10.83 1.60 16.31
N THR A 123 10.74 2.35 15.21
CA THR A 123 9.56 3.14 14.85
C THR A 123 8.50 2.25 14.22
N TYR A 124 7.25 2.41 14.67
CA TYR A 124 6.08 1.68 14.20
C TYR A 124 4.87 2.62 14.03
N ALA A 125 3.84 2.17 13.33
CA ALA A 125 2.58 2.91 13.23
C ALA A 125 1.67 2.64 14.43
N VAL A 126 0.92 3.66 14.84
CA VAL A 126 -0.16 3.52 15.81
C VAL A 126 -1.46 4.00 15.15
N GLY A 127 -2.45 3.11 15.11
CA GLY A 127 -3.79 3.43 14.62
C GLY A 127 -4.70 3.87 15.77
N PHE A 128 -5.50 4.90 15.55
CA PHE A 128 -6.55 5.35 16.47
C PHE A 128 -7.83 5.66 15.70
N GLY A 129 -8.90 4.94 16.03
CA GLY A 129 -10.22 5.18 15.51
C GLY A 129 -11.03 3.90 15.39
N HIS A 130 -12.35 4.06 15.44
CA HIS A 130 -13.32 2.99 15.28
C HIS A 130 -14.68 3.57 14.93
N TRP A 131 -15.60 2.69 14.58
CA TRP A 131 -17.03 2.96 14.47
C TRP A 131 -17.80 1.86 15.19
N ASP A 132 -18.69 2.23 16.12
CA ASP A 132 -19.45 1.29 16.94
C ASP A 132 -20.33 0.36 16.10
N LEU A 133 -20.39 -0.92 16.48
CA LEU A 133 -21.18 -1.92 15.75
C LEU A 133 -22.68 -1.82 16.01
N ASP A 134 -23.07 -1.17 17.10
CA ASP A 134 -24.45 -1.00 17.55
C ASP A 134 -24.79 0.49 17.72
N GLU A 135 -26.09 0.79 17.74
CA GLU A 135 -26.58 2.14 18.09
C GLU A 135 -26.08 2.53 19.49
N THR A 136 -25.59 3.77 19.62
CA THR A 136 -25.16 4.36 20.89
C THR A 136 -26.10 5.48 21.28
N PHE A 137 -25.94 6.02 22.49
CA PHE A 137 -26.75 7.16 22.92
C PHE A 137 -26.50 8.43 22.09
N ASP A 138 -25.31 8.60 21.55
CA ASP A 138 -24.93 9.79 20.76
C ASP A 138 -25.06 9.55 19.24
N SER A 139 -25.28 8.31 18.78
CA SER A 139 -25.41 7.96 17.37
C SER A 139 -26.39 6.81 17.13
N ASP A 140 -27.40 7.05 16.30
CA ASP A 140 -28.35 6.03 15.82
C ASP A 140 -27.84 5.30 14.54
N GLU A 141 -26.58 5.50 14.14
CA GLU A 141 -26.00 4.96 12.90
C GLU A 141 -24.90 3.92 13.21
N PRO A 142 -25.24 2.63 13.36
CA PRO A 142 -24.25 1.57 13.58
C PRO A 142 -23.35 1.40 12.35
N PHE A 143 -22.17 0.80 12.56
CA PHE A 143 -21.22 0.54 11.50
C PHE A 143 -21.82 -0.35 10.40
N ASP A 144 -21.68 0.05 9.14
CA ASP A 144 -22.11 -0.68 7.96
C ASP A 144 -20.93 -0.76 6.99
N PRO A 145 -20.30 -1.94 6.81
CA PRO A 145 -19.16 -2.08 5.92
C PRO A 145 -19.52 -1.94 4.43
N SER A 146 -20.80 -1.94 4.07
CA SER A 146 -21.25 -1.62 2.71
C SER A 146 -21.35 -0.11 2.46
N ASN A 147 -21.31 0.70 3.52
CA ASN A 147 -21.33 2.15 3.43
C ASN A 147 -19.90 2.70 3.30
N GLN A 148 -19.58 3.22 2.11
CA GLN A 148 -18.30 3.84 1.82
C GLN A 148 -17.92 4.93 2.82
N ALA A 149 -18.85 5.76 3.28
CA ALA A 149 -18.53 6.83 4.23
C ALA A 149 -18.08 6.28 5.59
N HIS A 150 -18.64 5.15 6.03
CA HIS A 150 -18.27 4.53 7.30
C HIS A 150 -16.84 3.97 7.21
N LEU A 151 -16.47 3.35 6.10
CA LEU A 151 -15.10 2.87 5.87
C LEU A 151 -14.07 4.00 5.83
N PHE A 152 -14.37 5.09 5.13
CA PHE A 152 -13.43 6.22 4.99
C PHE A 152 -13.28 7.06 6.27
N ALA A 153 -14.13 6.84 7.28
CA ALA A 153 -13.97 7.45 8.61
C ALA A 153 -12.98 6.68 9.51
N LEU A 154 -12.61 5.44 9.14
CA LEU A 154 -11.69 4.61 9.89
C LEU A 154 -10.22 4.93 9.58
N PRO A 155 -9.27 4.53 10.45
CA PRO A 155 -7.86 4.44 10.10
C PRO A 155 -7.69 3.70 8.77
N THR A 156 -7.05 4.35 7.80
CA THR A 156 -7.00 3.88 6.42
C THR A 156 -5.58 3.93 5.87
N LEU A 157 -5.19 2.86 5.20
CA LEU A 157 -3.99 2.76 4.37
C LEU A 157 -4.37 2.89 2.90
N GLU A 158 -3.60 3.62 2.10
CA GLU A 158 -3.70 3.66 0.64
C GLU A 158 -2.51 2.94 0.01
N LEU A 159 -2.76 1.77 -0.60
CA LEU A 159 -1.72 0.93 -1.18
C LEU A 159 -1.12 1.55 -2.46
N PRO A 160 0.21 1.51 -2.67
CA PRO A 160 0.80 1.90 -3.94
C PRO A 160 0.13 1.20 -5.13
N TYR A 161 0.06 1.89 -6.28
CA TYR A 161 -0.51 1.27 -7.48
C TYR A 161 0.25 -0.02 -7.83
N GLY A 162 -0.50 -1.05 -8.24
CA GLY A 162 0.07 -2.34 -8.63
C GLY A 162 0.50 -3.23 -7.48
N SER A 163 0.25 -2.82 -6.23
CA SER A 163 0.50 -3.64 -5.05
C SER A 163 -0.76 -4.29 -4.49
N THR A 164 -0.56 -5.43 -3.82
CA THR A 164 -1.51 -6.09 -2.93
C THR A 164 -0.90 -6.14 -1.52
N ILE A 165 -1.74 -6.05 -0.50
CA ILE A 165 -1.32 -6.26 0.89
C ILE A 165 -1.33 -7.76 1.20
N GLU A 166 -0.27 -8.27 1.80
CA GLU A 166 -0.14 -9.69 2.13
C GLU A 166 -0.25 -9.93 3.64
N SER A 167 0.49 -9.16 4.44
CA SER A 167 0.44 -9.27 5.90
C SER A 167 0.92 -7.99 6.58
N THR A 168 0.75 -7.92 7.90
CA THR A 168 1.34 -6.89 8.77
C THR A 168 1.64 -7.53 10.11
N TRP A 169 2.61 -6.99 10.85
CA TRP A 169 2.72 -7.31 12.28
C TRP A 169 1.80 -6.39 13.06
N ILE A 170 1.14 -6.94 14.08
CA ILE A 170 0.18 -6.22 14.92
C ILE A 170 0.38 -6.56 16.40
N THR A 171 0.16 -5.56 17.26
CA THR A 171 0.05 -5.74 18.71
C THR A 171 -0.89 -4.68 19.31
N ASN A 172 -1.24 -4.83 20.58
CA ASN A 172 -1.94 -3.77 21.32
C ASN A 172 -0.99 -2.60 21.61
N THR A 173 -1.54 -1.40 21.75
CA THR A 173 -0.84 -0.33 22.48
C THR A 173 -0.84 -0.66 23.97
N THR A 174 0.12 -0.10 24.71
CA THR A 174 0.21 -0.30 26.16
C THR A 174 -1.07 0.16 26.86
N TYR A 175 -1.63 1.32 26.48
CA TYR A 175 -2.89 1.77 27.06
C TYR A 175 -4.02 0.76 26.88
N ALA A 176 -4.25 0.25 25.66
CA ALA A 176 -5.30 -0.73 25.39
C ALA A 176 -5.07 -2.04 26.16
N ALA A 177 -3.83 -2.56 26.15
CA ALA A 177 -3.48 -3.79 26.86
C ALA A 177 -3.69 -3.67 28.38
N LEU A 178 -3.26 -2.56 28.99
CA LEU A 178 -3.41 -2.33 30.42
C LEU A 178 -4.87 -2.07 30.81
N SER A 179 -5.63 -1.36 29.97
CA SER A 179 -7.06 -1.14 30.15
C SER A 179 -7.82 -2.47 30.17
N MET A 180 -7.55 -3.37 29.22
CA MET A 180 -8.15 -4.71 29.22
C MET A 180 -7.69 -5.55 30.43
N ARG A 181 -6.42 -5.47 30.84
CA ARG A 181 -5.90 -6.27 31.95
C ARG A 181 -6.43 -5.82 33.32
N ASP A 182 -6.43 -4.51 33.57
CA ASP A 182 -6.64 -3.95 34.92
C ASP A 182 -7.95 -3.18 35.05
N GLY A 183 -8.59 -2.83 33.94
CA GLY A 183 -9.66 -1.83 33.88
C GLY A 183 -9.13 -0.40 34.04
N ASP A 184 -9.99 0.58 33.76
CA ASP A 184 -9.70 1.99 34.00
C ASP A 184 -10.96 2.77 34.44
N SER A 185 -10.99 4.08 34.22
CA SER A 185 -12.14 4.92 34.62
C SER A 185 -13.37 4.73 33.73
N PHE A 186 -13.21 4.10 32.57
CA PHE A 186 -14.23 3.88 31.56
C PHE A 186 -14.42 2.39 31.27
N ALA A 187 -13.33 1.66 31.06
CA ALA A 187 -13.33 0.25 30.71
C ALA A 187 -13.26 -0.67 31.94
N LYS A 188 -13.89 -1.84 31.85
CA LYS A 188 -13.72 -2.91 32.84
C LYS A 188 -12.52 -3.79 32.47
N ALA A 189 -11.95 -4.46 33.47
CA ALA A 189 -11.01 -5.55 33.20
C ALA A 189 -11.71 -6.71 32.46
N PHE A 190 -11.05 -7.26 31.45
CA PHE A 190 -11.49 -8.43 30.71
C PHE A 190 -11.47 -9.67 31.60
N GLY A 191 -12.44 -10.56 31.39
CA GLY A 191 -12.71 -11.68 32.28
C GLY A 191 -13.50 -11.28 33.54
N GLY A 192 -13.71 -9.99 33.79
CA GLY A 192 -14.44 -9.50 34.95
C GLY A 192 -13.76 -9.83 36.29
N GLU A 193 -14.50 -9.75 37.40
CA GLU A 193 -13.95 -9.95 38.76
C GLU A 193 -13.33 -11.34 38.97
N PHE A 194 -13.84 -12.35 38.25
CA PHE A 194 -13.45 -13.75 38.43
C PHE A 194 -12.65 -14.35 37.27
N GLY A 195 -12.36 -13.57 36.22
CA GLY A 195 -11.64 -14.05 35.04
C GLY A 195 -12.45 -15.05 34.20
N THR A 196 -13.77 -14.92 34.15
CA THR A 196 -14.68 -15.85 33.44
C THR A 196 -15.65 -15.17 32.50
N ASP A 197 -15.71 -13.83 32.50
CA ASP A 197 -16.59 -13.10 31.60
C ASP A 197 -16.05 -13.22 30.16
N PRO A 198 -16.88 -13.62 29.19
CA PRO A 198 -16.43 -13.80 27.82
C PRO A 198 -16.21 -12.43 27.17
N ASP A 199 -14.96 -11.97 27.21
CA ASP A 199 -14.53 -10.71 26.63
C ASP A 199 -13.66 -10.88 25.39
N TRP A 200 -13.59 -9.84 24.55
CA TRP A 200 -12.74 -9.83 23.37
C TRP A 200 -12.51 -8.41 22.89
N LEU A 201 -11.36 -8.19 22.24
CA LEU A 201 -11.07 -7.02 21.42
C LEU A 201 -10.69 -7.52 20.03
N ARG A 202 -11.42 -7.08 19.02
CA ARG A 202 -11.23 -7.51 17.63
C ARG A 202 -10.98 -6.30 16.75
N ILE A 203 -9.99 -6.41 15.90
CA ILE A 203 -9.79 -5.51 14.76
C ILE A 203 -10.24 -6.23 13.49
N THR A 204 -10.97 -5.53 12.63
CA THR A 204 -11.36 -6.02 11.32
C THR A 204 -10.76 -5.11 10.25
N ALA A 205 -10.04 -5.70 9.28
CA ALA A 205 -9.56 -5.02 8.09
C ALA A 205 -10.55 -5.21 6.93
N TYR A 206 -10.98 -4.11 6.34
CA TYR A 206 -11.86 -4.07 5.17
C TYR A 206 -11.13 -3.47 3.98
N GLY A 207 -11.33 -4.03 2.79
CA GLY A 207 -10.77 -3.47 1.55
C GLY A 207 -11.78 -2.60 0.80
N THR A 208 -11.33 -1.53 0.15
CA THR A 208 -12.06 -0.88 -0.95
C THR A 208 -11.21 -0.80 -2.20
N ASP A 209 -11.84 -0.87 -3.37
CA ASP A 209 -11.16 -0.71 -4.66
C ASP A 209 -10.77 0.77 -4.93
N ALA A 210 -10.18 1.05 -6.09
CA ALA A 210 -9.76 2.41 -6.44
C ALA A 210 -10.91 3.43 -6.50
N SER A 211 -12.14 2.99 -6.81
CA SER A 211 -13.35 3.82 -6.78
C SER A 211 -13.92 4.01 -5.36
N GLY A 212 -13.35 3.29 -4.39
CA GLY A 212 -13.79 3.23 -3.01
C GLY A 212 -14.96 2.26 -2.79
N THR A 213 -15.27 1.39 -3.75
CA THR A 213 -16.30 0.36 -3.58
C THR A 213 -15.80 -0.69 -2.59
N PRO A 214 -16.57 -1.06 -1.54
CA PRO A 214 -16.19 -2.13 -0.61
C PRO A 214 -15.97 -3.47 -1.33
N LEU A 215 -14.94 -4.20 -0.91
CA LEU A 215 -14.75 -5.60 -1.29
C LEU A 215 -15.68 -6.51 -0.48
N ASP A 216 -16.00 -7.68 -1.03
CA ASP A 216 -16.84 -8.67 -0.34
C ASP A 216 -16.13 -9.34 0.85
N GLY A 217 -14.79 -9.25 0.91
CA GLY A 217 -13.95 -9.87 1.95
C GLY A 217 -13.50 -8.88 3.02
N SER A 218 -13.44 -9.37 4.26
CA SER A 218 -12.78 -8.71 5.39
C SER A 218 -11.99 -9.75 6.19
N VAL A 219 -11.00 -9.30 6.94
CA VAL A 219 -10.20 -10.18 7.80
C VAL A 219 -10.35 -9.72 9.24
N ASP A 220 -10.57 -10.66 10.15
CA ASP A 220 -10.64 -10.41 11.58
C ASP A 220 -9.32 -10.84 12.26
N PHE A 221 -8.90 -10.07 13.26
CA PHE A 221 -7.84 -10.44 14.20
C PHE A 221 -8.28 -10.11 15.63
N TYR A 222 -8.07 -11.04 16.56
CA TYR A 222 -8.39 -10.84 17.97
C TYR A 222 -7.15 -10.40 18.73
N LEU A 223 -7.13 -9.12 19.12
CA LEU A 223 -6.12 -8.51 19.98
C LEU A 223 -6.24 -8.95 21.44
N ALA A 224 -7.43 -9.43 21.83
CA ALA A 224 -7.66 -10.18 23.06
C ALA A 224 -8.86 -11.12 22.86
N ASP A 225 -8.82 -12.28 23.49
CA ASP A 225 -9.93 -13.25 23.48
C ASP A 225 -9.98 -13.99 24.81
N PHE A 226 -11.10 -13.85 25.53
CA PHE A 226 -11.44 -14.47 26.81
C PHE A 226 -12.71 -15.31 26.68
N ARG A 227 -13.10 -15.67 25.44
CA ARG A 227 -14.32 -16.45 25.18
C ARG A 227 -14.12 -17.95 25.36
N SER A 228 -12.88 -18.41 25.59
CA SER A 228 -12.63 -19.84 25.80
C SER A 228 -13.29 -20.33 27.08
N THR A 229 -13.66 -21.60 27.10
CA THR A 229 -14.10 -22.26 28.34
C THR A 229 -12.92 -22.67 29.23
N ASP A 230 -11.70 -22.67 28.69
CA ASP A 230 -10.46 -22.88 29.44
C ASP A 230 -9.76 -21.54 29.63
N ALA A 231 -9.79 -21.00 30.85
CA ALA A 231 -9.18 -19.71 31.18
C ALA A 231 -7.65 -19.68 30.97
N GLY A 232 -7.00 -20.85 30.78
CA GLY A 232 -5.60 -20.91 30.38
C GLY A 232 -5.35 -20.54 28.91
N GLU A 233 -6.41 -20.48 28.09
CA GLU A 233 -6.37 -20.03 26.70
C GLU A 233 -6.72 -18.55 26.52
N ASP A 234 -7.10 -17.86 27.60
CA ASP A 234 -7.40 -16.42 27.57
C ASP A 234 -6.11 -15.62 27.32
N TYR A 235 -6.19 -14.63 26.44
CA TYR A 235 -5.01 -13.84 26.09
C TYR A 235 -5.31 -12.38 25.79
N ILE A 236 -4.28 -11.55 26.00
CA ILE A 236 -4.12 -10.21 25.46
C ILE A 236 -2.82 -10.24 24.65
N VAL A 237 -2.87 -9.86 23.37
CA VAL A 237 -1.69 -9.79 22.51
C VAL A 237 -0.77 -8.68 23.01
N ALA A 238 0.39 -9.06 23.56
CA ALA A 238 1.39 -8.12 24.06
C ALA A 238 2.67 -8.12 23.19
N ASP A 239 2.96 -9.23 22.50
CA ASP A 239 4.06 -9.33 21.54
C ASP A 239 3.56 -9.16 20.11
N TRP A 240 4.45 -8.73 19.20
CA TRP A 240 4.17 -8.65 17.77
C TRP A 240 3.72 -10.01 17.22
N THR A 241 2.55 -10.00 16.59
CA THR A 241 1.97 -11.19 15.94
C THR A 241 1.69 -10.86 14.48
N GLU A 242 2.07 -11.76 13.57
CA GLU A 242 1.78 -11.59 12.15
C GLU A 242 0.27 -11.78 11.89
N TRP A 243 -0.31 -10.87 11.11
CA TRP A 243 -1.68 -10.91 10.66
C TRP A 243 -1.72 -10.98 9.13
N ASP A 244 -2.22 -12.12 8.62
CA ASP A 244 -2.46 -12.35 7.20
C ASP A 244 -3.61 -11.47 6.69
N LEU A 245 -3.33 -10.66 5.68
CA LEU A 245 -4.25 -9.74 5.01
C LEU A 245 -4.46 -10.09 3.54
N SER A 246 -3.91 -11.21 3.05
CA SER A 246 -3.95 -11.62 1.64
C SER A 246 -5.37 -11.81 1.09
N ALA A 247 -6.35 -12.05 1.95
CA ALA A 247 -7.77 -12.11 1.58
C ALA A 247 -8.35 -10.75 1.11
N LEU A 248 -7.59 -9.65 1.26
CA LEU A 248 -7.92 -8.31 0.76
C LEU A 248 -7.30 -8.04 -0.63
N GLU A 249 -6.95 -9.08 -1.40
CA GLU A 249 -6.51 -8.95 -2.79
C GLU A 249 -7.47 -8.04 -3.60
N GLY A 250 -6.88 -7.08 -4.33
CA GLY A 250 -7.64 -6.08 -5.10
C GLY A 250 -8.01 -4.80 -4.33
N ALA A 251 -7.72 -4.73 -3.04
CA ALA A 251 -7.88 -3.49 -2.27
C ALA A 251 -6.91 -2.42 -2.78
N ARG A 252 -7.43 -1.20 -3.02
CA ARG A 252 -6.61 0.01 -3.14
C ARG A 252 -6.45 0.70 -1.79
N ARG A 253 -7.41 0.51 -0.90
CA ARG A 253 -7.40 1.01 0.48
C ARG A 253 -7.79 -0.07 1.47
N VAL A 254 -7.15 -0.06 2.62
CA VAL A 254 -7.44 -0.96 3.75
C VAL A 254 -7.88 -0.13 4.93
N HIS A 255 -9.06 -0.43 5.47
CA HIS A 255 -9.71 0.30 6.56
C HIS A 255 -9.79 -0.59 7.81
N PHE A 256 -9.44 -0.06 8.96
CA PHE A 256 -9.35 -0.83 10.21
C PHE A 256 -10.43 -0.40 11.20
N ASN A 257 -11.33 -1.31 11.58
CA ASN A 257 -12.32 -1.05 12.62
C ASN A 257 -12.03 -1.89 13.87
N LEU A 258 -11.97 -1.25 15.04
CA LEU A 258 -11.93 -1.94 16.32
C LEU A 258 -13.34 -2.13 16.88
N ALA A 259 -13.58 -3.28 17.50
CA ALA A 259 -14.77 -3.57 18.27
C ALA A 259 -14.40 -4.37 19.52
N SER A 260 -15.18 -4.21 20.59
CA SER A 260 -14.94 -4.87 21.87
C SER A 260 -16.23 -5.47 22.42
N SER A 261 -16.11 -6.43 23.33
CA SER A 261 -17.21 -6.87 24.20
C SER A 261 -17.57 -5.84 25.29
N ASP A 262 -16.62 -4.99 25.68
CA ASP A 262 -16.82 -3.95 26.68
C ASP A 262 -17.40 -2.68 26.04
N VAL A 263 -18.74 -2.69 25.93
CA VAL A 263 -19.54 -1.63 25.32
C VAL A 263 -20.47 -1.02 26.38
N GLY A 264 -20.42 0.31 26.50
CA GLY A 264 -21.28 1.10 27.35
C GLY A 264 -22.40 1.79 26.59
N LEU A 265 -23.06 2.75 27.26
CA LEU A 265 -24.13 3.55 26.65
C LEU A 265 -23.64 4.45 25.49
N PHE A 266 -22.36 4.80 25.51
CA PHE A 266 -21.74 5.75 24.57
C PHE A 266 -20.83 5.06 23.54
N GLY A 267 -20.96 3.73 23.38
CA GLY A 267 -20.11 2.94 22.50
C GLY A 267 -19.05 2.13 23.27
N MET A 268 -18.03 1.70 22.54
CA MET A 268 -16.91 0.92 23.06
C MET A 268 -16.16 1.67 24.17
N ASN A 269 -15.98 1.04 25.34
CA ASN A 269 -15.20 1.61 26.44
C ASN A 269 -13.71 1.32 26.30
N THR A 270 -13.37 0.17 25.70
CA THR A 270 -11.97 -0.24 25.49
C THR A 270 -11.26 0.77 24.57
N PRO A 271 -10.00 1.15 24.86
CA PRO A 271 -9.27 2.11 24.03
C PRO A 271 -9.19 1.68 22.56
N ALA A 272 -9.62 2.55 21.64
CA ALA A 272 -9.66 2.29 20.21
C ALA A 272 -8.30 2.45 19.50
N THR A 273 -7.22 1.96 20.12
CA THR A 273 -5.83 2.15 19.65
C THR A 273 -5.09 0.82 19.47
N PHE A 274 -4.30 0.69 18.41
CA PHE A 274 -3.52 -0.50 18.08
C PHE A 274 -2.18 -0.11 17.43
N ALA A 275 -1.20 -1.02 17.37
CA ALA A 275 0.08 -0.78 16.72
C ALA A 275 0.29 -1.75 15.54
N LEU A 276 0.85 -1.23 14.44
CA LEU A 276 1.22 -1.98 13.24
C LEU A 276 2.70 -1.76 12.91
N ASP A 277 3.35 -2.79 12.38
CA ASP A 277 4.71 -2.68 11.86
C ASP A 277 4.94 -3.66 10.70
N ASP A 278 6.01 -3.44 9.92
CA ASP A 278 6.48 -4.32 8.86
C ASP A 278 5.36 -4.80 7.91
N ILE A 279 4.62 -3.85 7.32
CA ILE A 279 3.52 -4.16 6.40
C ILE A 279 4.10 -4.76 5.12
N THR A 280 3.71 -5.97 4.78
CA THR A 280 4.21 -6.69 3.61
C THR A 280 3.30 -6.43 2.41
N LEU A 281 3.86 -5.81 1.38
CA LEU A 281 3.23 -5.58 0.09
C LEU A 281 3.82 -6.50 -0.96
N ARG A 282 2.98 -6.99 -1.88
CA ARG A 282 3.40 -7.69 -3.08
C ARG A 282 3.09 -6.84 -4.30
N PHE A 283 4.07 -6.56 -5.15
CA PHE A 283 3.87 -5.87 -6.42
C PHE A 283 3.70 -6.87 -7.54
N ASP A 284 2.57 -6.75 -8.24
CA ASP A 284 2.21 -7.56 -9.41
C ASP A 284 2.37 -6.76 -10.70
N LEU A 285 3.50 -6.06 -10.81
CA LEU A 285 3.82 -5.23 -11.96
C LEU A 285 4.76 -5.94 -12.94
N PRO A 286 4.68 -5.64 -14.25
CA PRO A 286 5.71 -6.06 -15.18
C PRO A 286 7.06 -5.48 -14.75
N ALA A 287 8.11 -6.31 -14.73
CA ALA A 287 9.46 -5.79 -14.47
C ALA A 287 9.80 -4.66 -15.46
N GLY A 288 10.41 -3.58 -14.98
CA GLY A 288 10.70 -2.39 -15.78
C GLY A 288 9.54 -1.39 -15.90
N ASP A 289 8.39 -1.63 -15.27
CA ASP A 289 7.33 -0.63 -15.08
C ASP A 289 7.68 0.27 -13.88
N TYR A 290 8.64 1.17 -14.10
CA TYR A 290 9.20 2.02 -13.05
C TYR A 290 8.26 3.12 -12.59
N ASN A 291 7.38 3.61 -13.47
CA ASN A 291 6.38 4.60 -13.07
C ASN A 291 5.13 3.94 -12.47
N ARG A 292 5.07 2.60 -12.46
CA ARG A 292 3.99 1.78 -11.90
C ARG A 292 2.66 2.16 -12.52
N ASP A 293 2.60 2.26 -13.84
CA ASP A 293 1.35 2.54 -14.59
C ASP A 293 0.74 1.29 -15.23
N GLY A 294 1.36 0.13 -15.00
CA GLY A 294 0.98 -1.17 -15.53
C GLY A 294 1.58 -1.48 -16.91
N LEU A 295 2.37 -0.57 -17.50
CA LEU A 295 2.88 -0.68 -18.86
C LEU A 295 4.37 -0.36 -18.95
N VAL A 296 5.19 -1.33 -19.36
CA VAL A 296 6.60 -1.06 -19.70
C VAL A 296 6.71 -0.27 -21.01
N ASN A 297 7.00 1.02 -20.91
CA ASN A 297 7.03 1.95 -22.02
C ASN A 297 8.14 3.02 -21.88
N LEU A 298 8.10 4.07 -22.72
CA LEU A 298 9.14 5.11 -22.74
C LEU A 298 9.06 6.07 -21.54
N ALA A 299 7.91 6.13 -20.85
CA ALA A 299 7.77 6.86 -19.60
C ALA A 299 8.69 6.28 -18.51
N ASP A 300 8.77 4.95 -18.40
CA ASP A 300 9.68 4.27 -17.46
C ASP A 300 11.14 4.57 -17.76
N TYR A 301 11.52 4.55 -19.04
CA TYR A 301 12.87 4.95 -19.44
C TYR A 301 13.19 6.39 -19.05
N THR A 302 12.20 7.28 -19.13
CA THR A 302 12.39 8.68 -18.74
C THR A 302 12.61 8.78 -17.23
N LEU A 303 11.84 8.04 -16.43
CA LEU A 303 12.03 7.95 -14.98
C LEU A 303 13.42 7.42 -14.65
N TRP A 304 13.82 6.27 -15.19
CA TRP A 304 15.17 5.70 -15.03
C TRP A 304 16.27 6.70 -15.36
N ARG A 305 16.17 7.34 -16.52
CA ARG A 305 17.20 8.27 -16.98
C ARG A 305 17.31 9.49 -16.08
N ASP A 306 16.18 9.98 -15.59
CA ASP A 306 16.13 11.16 -14.73
C ASP A 306 16.60 10.84 -13.29
N SER A 307 16.53 9.57 -12.86
CA SER A 307 17.07 9.07 -11.58
C SER A 307 18.43 8.38 -11.67
N LEU A 308 19.06 8.31 -12.84
CA LEU A 308 20.32 7.58 -13.02
C LEU A 308 21.41 8.04 -12.04
N GLY A 309 21.90 7.09 -11.23
CA GLY A 309 22.93 7.27 -10.21
C GLY A 309 22.41 7.71 -8.84
N SER A 310 21.08 7.82 -8.65
CA SER A 310 20.50 8.01 -7.32
C SER A 310 20.42 6.68 -6.56
N THR A 311 20.49 6.76 -5.24
CA THR A 311 19.94 5.71 -4.38
C THR A 311 18.44 5.88 -4.28
N VAL A 312 17.73 4.80 -3.98
CA VAL A 312 16.28 4.84 -3.80
C VAL A 312 15.91 4.89 -2.32
N ASP A 313 14.73 5.42 -2.01
CA ASP A 313 14.26 5.55 -0.61
C ASP A 313 14.06 4.17 0.01
N TRP A 314 13.68 3.19 -0.81
CA TRP A 314 13.61 1.78 -0.47
C TRP A 314 13.81 0.90 -1.71
N VAL A 315 14.33 -0.31 -1.49
CA VAL A 315 14.71 -1.25 -2.55
C VAL A 315 13.51 -1.60 -3.42
N GLY A 316 13.60 -1.37 -4.74
CA GLY A 316 12.47 -1.55 -5.66
C GLY A 316 11.62 -0.31 -5.92
N SER A 317 11.89 0.79 -5.21
CA SER A 317 11.24 2.08 -5.49
C SER A 317 11.87 2.82 -6.66
N GLY A 318 11.08 3.71 -7.29
CA GLY A 318 11.54 4.44 -8.46
C GLY A 318 11.93 3.50 -9.61
N ALA A 319 13.15 3.67 -10.12
CA ALA A 319 13.67 2.90 -11.25
C ALA A 319 14.72 1.84 -10.87
N ASP A 320 14.79 1.47 -9.60
CA ASP A 320 15.58 0.33 -9.10
C ASP A 320 14.81 -0.96 -9.37
N GLY A 321 14.99 -1.54 -10.55
CA GLY A 321 14.32 -2.77 -10.96
C GLY A 321 15.08 -4.04 -10.63
N ASN A 322 16.39 -3.94 -10.39
CA ASN A 322 17.23 -5.09 -10.02
C ASN A 322 17.28 -5.31 -8.49
N LEU A 323 16.71 -4.39 -7.70
CA LEU A 323 16.54 -4.46 -6.25
C LEU A 323 17.87 -4.36 -5.49
N ASP A 324 18.81 -3.55 -5.99
CA ASP A 324 20.10 -3.33 -5.32
C ASP A 324 20.19 -2.01 -4.54
N GLY A 325 19.11 -1.20 -4.57
CA GLY A 325 19.01 0.07 -3.88
C GLY A 325 19.60 1.25 -4.64
N VAL A 326 20.06 1.06 -5.88
CA VAL A 326 20.67 2.09 -6.72
C VAL A 326 20.08 2.05 -8.11
N VAL A 327 19.72 3.22 -8.66
CA VAL A 327 19.31 3.31 -10.06
C VAL A 327 20.55 3.37 -10.94
N ASP A 328 20.86 2.30 -11.67
CA ASP A 328 22.05 2.22 -12.50
C ASP A 328 21.84 1.55 -13.88
N PHE A 329 22.92 1.07 -14.50
CA PHE A 329 22.85 0.50 -15.84
C PHE A 329 22.23 -0.91 -15.86
N ASP A 330 22.28 -1.65 -14.75
CA ASP A 330 21.67 -2.97 -14.65
C ASP A 330 20.14 -2.87 -14.69
N ASP A 331 19.57 -1.81 -14.10
CA ASP A 331 18.14 -1.45 -14.27
C ASP A 331 17.78 -1.16 -15.71
N TYR A 332 18.59 -0.37 -16.40
CA TYR A 332 18.36 -0.07 -17.82
C TYR A 332 18.30 -1.33 -18.68
N GLU A 333 19.22 -2.27 -18.45
CA GLU A 333 19.22 -3.53 -19.19
C GLU A 333 18.00 -4.39 -18.85
N LEU A 334 17.50 -4.35 -17.62
CA LEU A 334 16.21 -4.94 -17.25
C LEU A 334 15.06 -4.27 -18.02
N TRP A 335 14.89 -2.95 -17.93
CA TRP A 335 13.84 -2.23 -18.66
C TRP A 335 13.88 -2.54 -20.15
N LYS A 336 15.06 -2.51 -20.77
CA LYS A 336 15.24 -2.75 -22.21
C LYS A 336 14.83 -4.16 -22.61
N LEU A 337 15.14 -5.16 -21.79
CA LEU A 337 14.69 -6.54 -22.00
C LEU A 337 13.15 -6.61 -21.97
N GLN A 338 12.53 -5.93 -21.00
CA GLN A 338 11.09 -5.98 -20.78
C GLN A 338 10.30 -5.16 -21.80
N PHE A 339 10.82 -4.00 -22.21
CA PHE A 339 10.28 -3.18 -23.28
C PHE A 339 10.24 -3.93 -24.61
N ALA A 340 11.30 -4.69 -24.93
CA ALA A 340 11.34 -5.55 -26.11
C ALA A 340 10.30 -6.68 -26.04
N ALA A 341 10.11 -7.28 -24.86
CA ALA A 341 9.10 -8.30 -24.63
C ALA A 341 7.67 -7.74 -24.76
N ALA A 342 7.38 -6.58 -24.16
CA ALA A 342 6.10 -5.88 -24.27
C ALA A 342 5.77 -5.50 -25.72
N SER A 343 6.78 -5.03 -26.47
CA SER A 343 6.68 -4.72 -27.90
C SER A 343 6.35 -5.95 -28.75
N ALA A 344 6.91 -7.12 -28.38
CA ALA A 344 6.65 -8.39 -29.07
C ALA A 344 5.28 -9.00 -28.73
N ALA A 345 4.76 -8.73 -27.53
CA ALA A 345 3.45 -9.19 -27.05
C ALA A 345 2.27 -8.39 -27.64
N GLY A 346 2.52 -7.27 -28.32
CA GLY A 346 1.48 -6.45 -28.94
C GLY A 346 0.75 -5.49 -27.98
N ASN A 347 1.26 -5.28 -26.76
CA ASN A 347 0.75 -4.32 -25.79
C ASN A 347 1.15 -2.87 -26.13
N ILE A 348 0.98 -2.48 -27.39
CA ILE A 348 1.09 -1.07 -27.78
C ILE A 348 -0.31 -0.49 -27.70
N ALA A 349 -0.63 0.17 -26.58
CA ALA A 349 -1.57 1.28 -26.62
C ALA A 349 -0.92 2.33 -27.51
N LEU A 350 -1.15 2.23 -28.83
CA LEU A 350 -0.80 3.30 -29.75
C LEU A 350 -1.54 4.53 -29.24
N GLY A 351 -0.79 5.47 -28.67
CA GLY A 351 -1.32 6.74 -28.22
C GLY A 351 -2.29 7.26 -29.27
N HIS A 352 -3.47 7.70 -28.81
CA HIS A 352 -4.56 8.18 -29.66
C HIS A 352 -3.99 8.86 -30.90
N ALA A 353 -4.29 8.31 -32.08
CA ALA A 353 -3.95 8.94 -33.34
C ALA A 353 -4.45 10.38 -33.26
N VAL A 354 -3.52 11.33 -33.11
CA VAL A 354 -3.80 12.75 -33.27
C VAL A 354 -4.55 12.84 -34.59
N PRO A 355 -5.79 13.36 -34.65
CA PRO A 355 -6.49 13.47 -35.91
C PRO A 355 -5.63 14.35 -36.81
N GLU A 356 -4.95 13.75 -37.78
CA GLU A 356 -4.27 14.54 -38.78
C GLU A 356 -5.34 15.41 -39.43
N PRO A 357 -5.13 16.74 -39.55
CA PRO A 357 -6.07 17.58 -40.27
C PRO A 357 -6.17 16.99 -41.66
N SER A 358 -7.34 16.42 -41.97
CA SER A 358 -7.59 15.67 -43.19
C SER A 358 -6.88 16.33 -44.37
N ALA A 359 -6.06 15.59 -45.11
CA ALA A 359 -5.41 16.09 -46.33
C ALA A 359 -6.43 16.69 -47.34
N ALA A 360 -7.72 16.41 -47.14
CA ALA A 360 -8.85 17.08 -47.79
C ALA A 360 -8.90 18.60 -47.53
N ALA A 361 -8.64 19.09 -46.31
CA ALA A 361 -8.71 20.52 -45.99
C ALA A 361 -7.61 21.35 -46.69
N VAL A 362 -6.42 20.77 -46.89
CA VAL A 362 -5.31 21.42 -47.60
C VAL A 362 -5.55 21.42 -49.13
N CYS A 363 -6.20 20.39 -49.69
CA CYS A 363 -6.58 20.37 -51.10
C CYS A 363 -7.68 21.38 -51.46
N PHE A 364 -8.64 21.65 -50.57
CA PHE A 364 -9.67 22.67 -50.82
C PHE A 364 -9.14 24.10 -50.75
N TYR A 365 -8.13 24.38 -49.90
CA TYR A 365 -7.53 25.70 -49.82
C TYR A 365 -6.68 26.04 -51.06
N LEU A 366 -6.01 25.06 -51.66
CA LEU A 366 -5.18 25.25 -52.87
C LEU A 366 -6.01 25.37 -54.17
N LEU A 367 -7.20 24.77 -54.22
CA LEU A 367 -8.13 24.91 -55.35
C LEU A 367 -8.95 26.21 -55.30
N GLY A 368 -9.20 26.77 -54.12
CA GLY A 368 -9.84 28.08 -53.96
C GLY A 368 -8.95 29.24 -54.40
N LEU A 369 -7.64 29.17 -54.13
CA LEU A 369 -6.67 30.21 -54.51
C LEU A 369 -6.41 30.28 -56.03
N THR A 370 -6.59 29.19 -56.77
CA THR A 370 -6.44 29.19 -58.24
C THR A 370 -7.65 29.79 -58.97
N PHE A 371 -8.84 29.79 -58.37
CA PHE A 371 -10.03 30.42 -58.97
C PHE A 371 -10.07 31.95 -58.79
N VAL A 372 -9.51 32.48 -57.69
CA VAL A 372 -9.51 33.94 -57.44
C VAL A 372 -8.50 34.68 -58.33
N VAL A 373 -7.36 34.06 -58.66
CA VAL A 373 -6.34 34.69 -59.54
C VAL A 373 -6.80 34.77 -61.00
N ARG A 374 -7.70 33.88 -61.45
CA ARG A 374 -8.20 33.89 -62.85
C ARG A 374 -9.31 34.90 -63.10
N ALA A 375 -10.00 35.39 -62.07
CA ALA A 375 -11.08 36.37 -62.18
C ALA A 375 -10.59 37.83 -62.22
N LEU A 376 -9.32 38.10 -61.86
CA LEU A 376 -8.75 39.45 -61.79
C LEU A 376 -8.04 39.91 -63.08
N PHE A 377 -8.02 39.10 -64.16
CA PHE A 377 -7.32 39.41 -65.42
C PHE A 377 -8.23 39.49 -66.66
N THR A 378 -9.54 39.54 -66.50
CA THR A 378 -10.47 39.83 -67.61
C THR A 378 -11.37 40.99 -67.25
N HIS A 379 -10.88 42.21 -67.47
CA HIS A 379 -11.64 43.35 -68.01
C HIS A 379 -10.70 44.43 -68.55
#